data_AF-A0A522R9D9-F1
#
_entry.id   AF-A0A522R9D9-F1
#
_cell.length_a   1.000
_cell.length_b   1.000
_cell.length_c   1.000
_cell.angle_alpha   90.00
_cell.angle_beta   90.00
_cell.angle_gamma   90.00
#
_symmetry.space_group_name_H-M   'P 1'
#
loop_
_entity.id
_entity.type
_entity.pdbx_description
1 polymer ?
#
loop_
_entity_poly.entity_id
_entity_poly.type
_entity_poly.pdbx_seq_one_letter_code
_entity_poly.pdbx_strand_id
1 'polypeptide(L)'
;RSGFISGVATREIGLAVLSLGGGRSNPHDKIDHSVGITGLLPIGTEINKGEPMAIIHARRQDDAEKAAAALLDAYHIAEAKPHRRKAVMRRVADL
;
A
#
# COMPACT_ATOMS: atom_id res chain seq x y z
N ARG A 1 -14.82 0.09 4.94
CA ARG A 1 -16.05 0.01 4.10
C ARG A 1 -16.09 -1.38 3.50
N SER A 2 -17.26 -1.89 3.08
CA SER A 2 -17.33 -3.16 2.36
C SER A 2 -17.34 -2.91 0.85
N GLY A 3 -16.84 -3.86 0.06
CA GLY A 3 -16.79 -3.79 -1.40
C GLY A 3 -15.54 -4.46 -1.97
N PHE A 4 -15.10 -4.04 -3.16
CA PHE A 4 -13.90 -4.55 -3.82
C PHE A 4 -12.82 -3.48 -3.87
N ILE A 5 -11.58 -3.87 -3.58
CA ILE A 5 -10.43 -2.98 -3.79
C ILE A 5 -10.33 -2.67 -5.29
N SER A 6 -10.58 -1.41 -5.65
CA SER A 6 -10.61 -0.93 -7.03
C SER A 6 -9.32 -0.24 -7.47
N GLY A 7 -8.54 0.24 -6.51
CA GLY A 7 -7.27 0.92 -6.76
C GLY A 7 -6.45 1.07 -5.48
N VAL A 8 -5.16 1.28 -5.66
CA VAL A 8 -4.23 1.58 -4.57
C VAL A 8 -3.32 2.71 -5.05
N ALA A 9 -3.29 3.84 -4.33
CA ALA A 9 -2.37 4.94 -4.57
C ALA A 9 -0.96 4.54 -4.11
N THR A 10 -0.25 3.77 -4.94
CA THR A 10 1.04 3.14 -4.58
C THR A 10 2.12 4.13 -4.18
N ARG A 11 2.10 5.36 -4.71
CA ARG A 11 2.99 6.43 -4.28
C ARG A 11 2.82 6.76 -2.80
N GLU A 12 1.58 6.88 -2.34
CA GLU A 12 1.25 7.22 -0.94
C GLU A 12 1.63 6.07 0.00
N ILE A 13 1.50 4.82 -0.46
CA ILE A 13 2.04 3.65 0.26
C ILE A 13 3.56 3.77 0.46
N GLY A 14 4.29 4.15 -0.60
CA GLY A 14 5.73 4.36 -0.53
C GLY A 14 6.12 5.48 0.44
N LEU A 15 5.37 6.59 0.45
CA LEU A 15 5.59 7.70 1.38
C LEU A 15 5.27 7.31 2.82
N ALA A 16 4.27 6.45 3.06
CA ALA A 16 3.98 5.91 4.38
C ALA A 16 5.15 5.07 4.90
N VAL A 17 5.73 4.18 4.08
CA VAL A 17 6.92 3.39 4.44
C VAL A 17 8.13 4.29 4.71
N LEU A 18 8.32 5.33 3.90
CA LEU A 18 9.38 6.32 4.11
C LEU A 18 9.20 7.08 5.44
N SER A 19 7.96 7.44 5.79
CA SER A 19 7.63 8.09 7.06
C SER A 19 7.83 7.18 8.27
N LEU A 20 7.70 5.86 8.10
CA LEU A 20 8.05 4.86 9.11
C LEU A 20 9.58 4.74 9.34
N GLY A 21 10.41 5.29 8.43
CA GLY A 21 11.86 5.14 8.43
C GLY A 21 12.39 4.02 7.54
N GLY A 22 11.51 3.38 6.74
CA GLY A 22 11.89 2.34 5.78
C GLY A 22 12.49 2.87 4.48
N GLY A 23 12.60 4.20 4.35
CA GLY A 23 13.14 4.90 3.18
C GLY A 23 13.96 6.13 3.58
N ARG A 24 14.48 6.85 2.58
CA ARG A 24 15.33 8.03 2.77
C ARG A 24 14.66 9.27 2.21
N SER A 25 14.49 10.32 3.01
CA SER A 25 14.10 11.65 2.53
C SER A 25 15.33 12.44 2.08
N ASN A 26 16.46 12.23 2.76
CA ASN A 26 17.77 12.74 2.41
C ASN A 26 18.74 11.57 2.12
N PRO A 27 19.73 11.73 1.24
CA PRO A 27 20.66 10.65 0.87
C PRO A 27 21.39 9.98 2.05
N HIS A 28 21.60 10.70 3.15
CA HIS A 28 22.32 10.22 4.34
C HIS A 28 21.45 9.61 5.42
N ASP A 29 20.12 9.64 5.27
CA ASP A 29 19.21 9.07 6.27
C ASP A 29 19.49 7.58 6.46
N LYS A 30 19.49 7.12 7.71
CA LYS A 30 19.54 5.70 8.02
C LYS A 30 18.18 5.07 7.71
N ILE A 31 18.20 3.87 7.15
CA ILE A 31 16.98 3.07 6.95
C ILE A 31 16.82 2.15 8.17
N ASP A 32 15.62 2.11 8.72
CA ASP A 32 15.22 1.08 9.65
C ASP A 32 14.71 -0.13 8.85
N HIS A 33 15.42 -1.25 8.91
CA HIS A 33 15.05 -2.46 8.17
C HIS A 33 13.93 -3.26 8.83
N SER A 34 13.50 -2.90 10.06
CA SER A 34 12.41 -3.61 10.74
C SER A 34 11.03 -3.03 10.48
N VAL A 35 10.93 -1.89 9.79
CA VAL A 35 9.65 -1.22 9.53
C VAL A 35 9.19 -1.46 8.10
N GLY A 36 7.88 -1.33 7.86
CA GLY A 36 7.31 -1.49 6.53
C GLY A 36 5.86 -1.95 6.57
N ILE A 37 5.33 -2.35 5.41
CA ILE A 37 3.96 -2.80 5.25
C ILE A 37 3.97 -4.13 4.49
N THR A 38 3.32 -5.15 5.05
CA THR A 38 3.20 -6.49 4.46
C THR A 38 1.74 -6.91 4.34
N GLY A 39 1.45 -7.97 3.58
CA GLY A 39 0.08 -8.50 3.49
C GLY A 39 -0.91 -7.56 2.80
N LEU A 40 -0.41 -6.63 1.96
CA LEU A 40 -1.24 -5.73 1.17
C LEU A 40 -2.19 -6.54 0.29
N LEU A 41 -3.50 -6.37 0.51
CA LEU A 41 -4.51 -7.02 -0.30
C LEU A 41 -4.48 -6.46 -1.74
N PRO A 42 -4.54 -7.33 -2.77
CA PRO A 42 -4.46 -6.90 -4.16
C PRO A 42 -5.77 -6.28 -4.68
N ILE A 43 -5.67 -5.52 -5.77
CA ILE A 43 -6.82 -5.02 -6.52
C ILE A 43 -7.70 -6.20 -6.98
N GLY A 44 -9.00 -6.07 -6.75
CA GLY A 44 -10.02 -7.08 -7.04
C GLY A 44 -10.38 -7.99 -5.86
N THR A 45 -9.69 -7.86 -4.72
CA THR A 45 -10.07 -8.54 -3.47
C THR A 45 -11.35 -7.92 -2.90
N GLU A 46 -12.30 -8.78 -2.54
CA GLU A 46 -13.49 -8.41 -1.77
C GLU A 46 -13.11 -8.23 -0.31
N ILE A 47 -13.63 -7.19 0.33
CA ILE A 47 -13.38 -6.88 1.74
C ILE A 47 -14.69 -6.49 2.42
N ASN A 48 -14.79 -6.82 3.70
CA ASN A 48 -15.85 -6.35 4.59
C ASN A 48 -15.33 -5.24 5.53
N LYS A 49 -16.24 -4.39 6.00
CA LYS A 49 -15.91 -3.40 7.03
C LYS A 49 -15.36 -4.12 8.27
N GLY A 50 -14.14 -3.74 8.67
CA GLY A 50 -13.46 -4.30 9.84
C GLY A 50 -12.41 -5.37 9.49
N GLU A 51 -12.38 -5.84 8.25
CA GLU A 51 -11.32 -6.76 7.81
C GLU A 51 -9.99 -6.00 7.58
N PRO A 52 -8.85 -6.60 7.98
CA PRO A 52 -7.54 -6.00 7.78
C PRO A 52 -7.14 -6.01 6.29
N MET A 53 -6.51 -4.93 5.84
CA MET A 53 -6.08 -4.76 4.44
C MET A 53 -4.57 -4.90 4.24
N ALA A 54 -3.81 -4.80 5.34
CA ALA A 54 -2.37 -4.99 5.42
C ALA A 54 -1.95 -5.15 6.88
N ILE A 55 -0.67 -5.45 7.10
CA ILE A 55 0.02 -5.46 8.39
C ILE A 55 1.09 -4.38 8.36
N ILE A 56 1.10 -3.50 9.37
CA ILE A 56 2.09 -2.42 9.51
C ILE A 56 3.12 -2.84 10.56
N HIS A 57 4.39 -2.75 10.19
CA HIS A 57 5.53 -2.94 11.08
C HIS A 57 6.09 -1.57 11.43
N ALA A 58 5.98 -1.16 12.68
CA ALA A 58 6.44 0.13 13.17
C ALA A 58 7.14 -0.02 14.54
N ARG A 59 8.03 0.90 14.87
CA ARG A 59 8.71 0.94 16.17
C ARG A 59 7.83 1.46 17.29
N ARG A 60 6.91 2.35 16.97
CA ARG A 60 6.02 3.04 17.92
C ARG A 60 4.59 2.98 17.43
N GLN A 61 3.66 2.94 18.38
CA GLN A 61 2.23 2.89 18.12
C GLN A 61 1.74 4.09 17.28
N ASP A 62 2.15 5.30 17.63
CA ASP A 62 1.76 6.52 16.88
C ASP A 62 2.19 6.49 15.41
N ASP A 63 3.34 5.86 15.11
CA ASP A 63 3.82 5.73 13.73
C ASP A 63 2.97 4.71 12.97
N ALA A 64 2.56 3.62 13.64
CA ALA A 64 1.64 2.64 13.10
C ALA A 64 0.27 3.27 12.77
N GLU A 65 -0.25 4.12 13.65
CA GLU A 65 -1.53 4.80 13.47
C GLU A 65 -1.51 5.79 12.29
N LYS A 66 -0.43 6.57 12.16
CA LYS A 66 -0.23 7.46 11.01
C LYS A 66 -0.13 6.68 9.70
N ALA A 67 0.63 5.59 9.69
CA ALA A 67 0.73 4.72 8.53
C ALA A 67 -0.60 4.02 8.20
N ALA A 68 -1.41 3.67 9.20
CA ALA A 68 -2.73 3.08 9.02
C ALA A 68 -3.70 4.08 8.38
N ALA A 69 -3.70 5.34 8.83
CA ALA A 69 -4.48 6.40 8.21
C ALA A 69 -4.08 6.60 6.73
N ALA A 70 -2.77 6.72 6.46
CA ALA A 70 -2.27 6.86 5.10
C ALA A 70 -2.60 5.65 4.21
N LEU A 71 -2.54 4.43 4.76
CA LEU A 71 -2.93 3.20 4.07
C LEU A 71 -4.42 3.25 3.69
N LEU A 72 -5.28 3.59 4.64
CA LEU A 72 -6.73 3.64 4.42
C LEU A 72 -7.11 4.68 3.35
N ASP A 73 -6.46 5.85 3.35
CA ASP A 73 -6.67 6.88 2.34
C ASP A 73 -6.13 6.46 0.96
N ALA A 74 -5.06 5.66 0.92
CA ALA A 74 -4.48 5.17 -0.32
C ALA A 74 -5.31 4.07 -1.00
N TYR A 75 -6.21 3.39 -0.29
CA TYR A 75 -7.02 2.31 -0.83
C TYR A 75 -8.39 2.80 -1.32
N HIS A 76 -8.69 2.51 -2.59
CA HIS A 76 -9.99 2.81 -3.18
C HIS A 76 -10.87 1.56 -3.17
N ILE A 77 -12.13 1.73 -2.77
CA ILE A 77 -13.13 0.64 -2.66
C ILE A 77 -14.30 0.98 -3.57
N ALA A 78 -14.69 0.03 -4.43
CA ALA A 78 -15.87 0.14 -5.31
C ALA A 78 -16.89 -0.96 -4.98
N GLU A 79 -18.15 -0.77 -5.38
CA GLU A 79 -19.22 -1.76 -5.17
C GLU A 79 -19.05 -3.00 -6.06
N ALA A 80 -18.57 -2.81 -7.30
CA ALA A 80 -18.36 -3.89 -8.26
C ALA A 80 -16.87 -4.26 -8.37
N LYS A 81 -16.61 -5.55 -8.63
CA LYS A 81 -15.25 -6.06 -8.83
C LYS A 81 -14.61 -5.41 -10.07
N PRO A 82 -13.44 -4.76 -9.94
CA PRO A 82 -12.79 -4.08 -11.07
C PRO A 82 -12.25 -5.08 -12.09
N HIS A 83 -12.13 -4.63 -13.33
CA HIS A 83 -11.42 -5.39 -14.36
C HIS A 83 -9.90 -5.34 -14.10
N ARG A 84 -9.26 -6.51 -13.98
CA ARG A 84 -7.80 -6.58 -13.82
C ARG A 84 -7.09 -6.22 -15.13
N ARG A 85 -6.03 -5.41 -15.03
CA ARG A 85 -5.06 -5.19 -16.10
C ARG A 85 -3.89 -6.15 -15.94
N LYS A 86 -3.25 -6.54 -17.05
CA LYS A 86 -2.01 -7.33 -17.03
C LYS A 86 -0.87 -6.48 -16.48
N ALA A 87 -0.02 -7.05 -15.63
CA ALA A 87 1.17 -6.37 -15.11
C ALA A 87 2.18 -6.05 -16.23
N VAL A 88 2.26 -6.92 -17.24
CA VAL A 88 3.00 -6.67 -18.47
C VAL A 88 2.02 -6.19 -19.54
N MET A 89 2.15 -4.93 -19.95
CA MET A 89 1.27 -4.35 -20.97
C MET A 89 1.64 -4.81 -22.38
N ARG A 90 2.92 -4.68 -22.74
CA ARG A 90 3.48 -5.12 -24.02
C ARG A 90 5.00 -5.28 -23.91
N ARG A 91 5.57 -6.12 -24.77
CA ARG A 91 7.01 -6.13 -25.06
C ARG A 91 7.29 -5.13 -26.18
N VAL A 92 8.38 -4.38 -26.07
CA VAL A 92 8.91 -3.53 -27.14
C VAL A 92 10.24 -4.13 -27.55
N ALA A 93 10.34 -4.61 -28.79
CA ALA A 93 11.57 -5.12 -29.38
C ALA A 93 11.58 -4.68 -30.84
N ASP A 94 12.70 -4.11 -31.28
CA ASP A 94 12.97 -3.88 -32.69
C ASP A 94 13.20 -5.26 -33.35
N LEU A 95 12.61 -5.47 -34.53
CA LEU A 95 12.77 -6.70 -35.32
C LEU A 95 14.20 -6.85 -35.83
#